data_AF-A0A2V7ZLD5-F1
#
_entry.id   AF-A0A2V7ZLD5-F1
#
_cell.length_a   1.000
_cell.length_b   1.000
_cell.length_c   1.000
_cell.angle_alpha   90.00
_cell.angle_beta   90.00
_cell.angle_gamma   90.00
#
_symmetry.space_group_name_H-M   'P 1'
#
loop_
_entity.id
_entity.type
_entity.pdbx_description
1 polymer ?
#
loop_
_entity_poly.entity_id
_entity_poly.type
_entity_poly.pdbx_seq_one_letter_code
_entity_poly.pdbx_strand_id
1 'polypeptide(L)'
;MWQGLPGSGNHDTGDRDPSHSMPIQYAVDIHSGRSMPVNTFLAAGSAAAIAVGSLTLPPPQGPLRVGRTQWIVTDSDRTDPFDAPHQRQIEIVAWYPAGADARATPAPYLLDGLDEVRNFASLFGNAALFDDVAMLATHAQKDAPPRPGRDRLPLLLFSHGYTSVPSSATALLEDLASRGYVVLEHRASV
;
A
#
# COMPACT_ATOMS: atom_id res chain seq x y z
N MET A 1 8.42 23.43 26.91
CA MET A 1 9.73 23.24 27.56
C MET A 1 9.78 21.79 28.01
N TRP A 2 10.45 20.91 27.25
CA TRP A 2 10.49 19.47 27.55
C TRP A 2 11.66 19.17 28.48
N GLN A 3 11.42 18.43 29.56
CA GLN A 3 12.46 17.88 30.43
C GLN A 3 12.51 16.36 30.22
N GLY A 4 13.72 15.80 30.13
CA GLY A 4 13.95 14.37 29.97
C GLY A 4 14.05 13.62 31.30
N LEU A 5 14.09 12.29 31.22
CA LEU A 5 14.41 11.41 32.35
C LEU A 5 15.61 10.50 31.99
N PRO A 6 16.52 10.21 32.95
CA PRO A 6 17.71 9.39 32.73
C PRO A 6 17.43 7.88 32.88
N GLY A 7 18.33 7.04 32.37
CA GLY A 7 18.14 5.58 32.31
C GLY A 7 19.10 4.72 33.14
N SER A 8 18.82 3.41 33.13
CA SER A 8 19.70 2.26 33.43
C SER A 8 18.96 0.97 32.97
N GLY A 9 19.57 -0.19 32.68
CA GLY A 9 20.99 -0.57 32.62
C GLY A 9 21.14 -1.99 32.03
N ASN A 10 22.37 -2.46 31.79
CA ASN A 10 22.65 -3.85 31.33
C ASN A 10 22.64 -4.86 32.51
N HIS A 11 22.70 -6.19 32.37
CA HIS A 11 23.03 -7.14 31.28
C HIS A 11 22.22 -8.43 31.46
N ASP A 12 21.99 -9.18 30.37
CA ASP A 12 22.07 -10.66 30.41
C ASP A 12 22.56 -11.19 29.05
N THR A 13 23.35 -12.27 29.06
CA THR A 13 24.04 -12.83 27.90
C THR A 13 23.76 -14.34 27.79
N GLY A 14 22.74 -14.69 27.00
CA GLY A 14 22.34 -16.08 26.73
C GLY A 14 22.65 -16.50 25.29
N ASP A 15 23.58 -17.44 25.16
CA ASP A 15 24.07 -18.10 23.95
C ASP A 15 22.98 -18.51 22.93
N ARG A 16 23.21 -18.23 21.64
CA ARG A 16 22.43 -18.78 20.51
C ARG A 16 23.31 -19.00 19.28
N ASP A 17 23.21 -20.23 18.78
CA ASP A 17 23.78 -20.81 17.56
C ASP A 17 23.87 -19.82 16.37
N PRO A 18 25.06 -19.62 15.75
CA PRO A 18 25.26 -18.71 14.62
C PRO A 18 24.80 -19.28 13.26
N SER A 19 24.33 -20.53 13.18
CA SER A 19 24.03 -21.23 11.92
C SER A 19 22.59 -21.06 11.41
N HIS A 20 22.12 -19.81 11.28
CA HIS A 20 21.19 -19.36 10.24
C HIS A 20 20.81 -17.88 10.47
N SER A 21 21.53 -16.96 9.84
CA SER A 21 21.14 -15.54 9.74
C SER A 21 21.71 -14.92 8.48
N MET A 22 20.84 -14.60 7.53
CA MET A 22 21.18 -13.90 6.28
C MET A 22 20.89 -12.40 6.45
N PRO A 23 21.88 -11.54 6.69
CA PRO A 23 21.66 -10.10 6.70
C PRO A 23 21.59 -9.57 5.26
N ILE A 24 20.47 -8.93 4.89
CA ILE A 24 20.42 -8.10 3.69
C ILE A 24 21.19 -6.81 4.00
N GLN A 25 22.49 -6.84 3.75
CA GLN A 25 23.36 -5.67 3.93
C GLN A 25 23.26 -4.72 2.73
N TYR A 26 22.58 -3.60 2.92
CA TYR A 26 22.83 -2.40 2.11
C TYR A 26 24.10 -1.71 2.62
N ALA A 27 25.26 -2.18 2.16
CA ALA A 27 26.53 -1.54 2.42
C ALA A 27 26.77 -0.40 1.42
N VAL A 28 26.44 0.85 1.80
CA VAL A 28 26.95 2.03 1.12
C VAL A 28 28.32 2.36 1.72
N ASP A 29 29.37 1.78 1.13
CA ASP A 29 30.75 2.04 1.55
C ASP A 29 31.24 3.40 1.01
N ILE A 30 30.93 4.46 1.76
CA ILE A 30 31.61 5.74 1.64
C ILE A 30 32.93 5.68 2.40
N HIS A 31 34.03 5.23 1.77
CA HIS A 31 35.42 5.72 1.95
C HIS A 31 36.44 4.95 1.07
N SER A 32 36.67 5.38 -0.18
CA SER A 32 38.02 5.29 -0.78
C SER A 32 38.17 6.18 -2.03
N GLY A 33 39.05 7.18 -1.95
CA GLY A 33 39.30 8.11 -3.05
C GLY A 33 40.19 7.52 -4.14
N ARG A 34 39.60 6.91 -5.17
CA ARG A 34 40.29 6.59 -6.43
C ARG A 34 39.48 7.08 -7.63
N SER A 35 39.99 8.14 -8.27
CA SER A 35 39.49 8.63 -9.54
C SER A 35 39.77 7.61 -10.66
N MET A 36 38.73 7.21 -11.39
CA MET A 36 38.85 6.47 -12.65
C MET A 36 38.61 7.45 -13.83
N PRO A 37 39.41 7.37 -14.91
CA PRO A 37 39.28 8.28 -16.04
C PRO A 37 38.02 8.01 -16.84
N VAL A 38 37.31 9.09 -17.18
CA VAL A 38 36.16 9.08 -18.11
C VAL A 38 36.65 8.74 -19.51
N ASN A 39 36.10 7.69 -20.13
CA ASN A 39 36.19 7.51 -21.58
C ASN A 39 34.96 6.78 -22.13
N THR A 40 34.05 7.57 -22.69
CA THR A 40 33.30 7.31 -23.93
C THR A 40 32.70 5.90 -24.14
N PHE A 41 31.43 5.74 -23.76
CA PHE A 41 30.51 4.94 -24.57
C PHE A 41 29.73 5.87 -25.50
N LEU A 42 29.87 5.64 -26.80
CA LEU A 42 29.23 6.45 -27.84
C LEU A 42 27.71 6.24 -27.84
N ALA A 43 26.96 7.31 -28.09
CA ALA A 43 25.50 7.25 -28.07
C ALA A 43 24.93 6.41 -29.23
N ALA A 44 24.21 5.34 -28.88
CA ALA A 44 23.13 4.80 -29.71
C ALA A 44 21.81 5.12 -29.01
N GLY A 45 21.45 6.41 -29.02
CA GLY A 45 20.23 6.93 -28.43
C GLY A 45 19.00 6.51 -29.24
N SER A 46 18.63 5.24 -29.15
CA SER A 46 17.26 4.83 -29.44
C SER A 46 16.37 5.47 -28.38
N ALA A 47 15.85 6.64 -28.70
CA ALA A 47 14.63 7.15 -28.09
C ALA A 47 13.50 6.19 -28.50
N ALA A 48 13.44 5.04 -27.80
CA ALA A 48 12.23 4.28 -27.69
C ALA A 48 11.23 5.25 -27.07
N ALA A 49 10.38 5.84 -27.92
CA ALA A 49 9.19 6.49 -27.44
C ALA A 49 8.48 5.44 -26.60
N ILE A 50 8.49 5.62 -25.28
CA ILE A 50 7.59 4.91 -24.40
C ILE A 50 6.23 5.39 -24.87
N ALA A 51 5.59 4.61 -25.74
CA ALA A 51 4.19 4.78 -26.02
C ALA A 51 3.55 4.74 -24.64
N VAL A 52 3.00 5.88 -24.22
CA VAL A 52 2.28 5.99 -22.96
C VAL A 52 1.01 5.19 -23.17
N GLY A 53 1.14 3.88 -22.97
CA GLY A 53 0.04 2.95 -23.03
C GLY A 53 -1.00 3.41 -22.04
N SER A 54 -2.27 3.09 -22.30
CA SER A 54 -3.35 3.31 -21.34
C SER A 54 -2.88 2.80 -19.98
N LEU A 55 -2.73 3.73 -19.02
CA LEU A 55 -2.33 3.40 -17.66
C LEU A 55 -3.31 2.32 -17.16
N THR A 56 -2.77 1.20 -16.72
CA THR A 56 -3.54 0.00 -16.40
C THR A 56 -2.88 -0.71 -15.23
N LEU A 57 -3.69 -1.26 -14.32
CA LEU A 57 -3.17 -2.06 -13.22
C LEU A 57 -2.77 -3.44 -13.74
N PRO A 58 -1.60 -3.98 -13.34
CA PRO A 58 -1.21 -5.34 -13.71
C PRO A 58 -2.24 -6.34 -13.15
N PRO A 59 -2.58 -7.40 -13.89
CA PRO A 59 -3.52 -8.40 -13.41
C PRO A 59 -2.93 -9.16 -12.21
N PRO A 60 -3.74 -9.45 -11.17
CA PRO A 60 -3.37 -10.36 -10.09
C PRO A 60 -2.91 -11.71 -10.64
N GLN A 61 -1.84 -12.27 -10.06
CA GLN A 61 -1.22 -13.51 -10.54
C GLN A 61 -1.70 -14.74 -9.78
N GLY A 62 -2.45 -14.58 -8.70
CA GLY A 62 -3.08 -15.68 -7.98
C GLY A 62 -4.34 -16.21 -8.70
N PRO A 63 -4.74 -17.45 -8.43
CA PRO A 63 -5.81 -18.12 -9.17
C PRO A 63 -7.24 -17.72 -8.75
N LEU A 64 -7.40 -16.84 -7.74
CA LEU A 64 -8.69 -16.51 -7.15
C LEU A 64 -9.19 -15.14 -7.61
N ARG A 65 -10.50 -15.04 -7.84
CA ARG A 65 -11.17 -13.74 -8.00
C ARG A 65 -11.00 -12.92 -6.72
N VAL A 66 -10.91 -11.60 -6.86
CA VAL A 66 -10.81 -10.66 -5.74
C VAL A 66 -12.13 -9.94 -5.57
N GLY A 67 -12.59 -9.79 -4.32
CA GLY A 67 -13.64 -8.86 -3.92
C GLY A 67 -13.04 -7.67 -3.18
N ARG A 68 -13.66 -6.49 -3.31
CA ARG A 68 -13.38 -5.33 -2.44
C ARG A 68 -14.68 -4.83 -1.79
N THR A 69 -14.64 -4.58 -0.48
CA THR A 69 -15.71 -3.88 0.24
C THR A 69 -15.10 -2.90 1.24
N GLN A 70 -15.87 -1.94 1.73
CA GLN A 70 -15.42 -0.94 2.71
C GLN A 70 -16.52 -0.66 3.74
N TRP A 71 -16.13 -0.39 4.98
CA TRP A 71 -17.03 -0.04 6.08
C TRP A 71 -16.32 0.82 7.12
N ILE A 72 -17.08 1.54 7.94
CA ILE A 72 -16.54 2.34 9.03
C ILE A 72 -16.68 1.57 10.35
N VAL A 73 -15.63 1.60 11.16
CA VAL A 73 -15.60 1.12 12.55
C VAL A 73 -15.45 2.34 13.46
N THR A 74 -16.37 2.50 14.41
CA THR A 74 -16.28 3.52 15.46
C THR A 74 -15.62 2.92 16.70
N ASP A 75 -14.57 3.56 17.19
CA ASP A 75 -13.96 3.28 18.48
C ASP A 75 -14.61 4.20 19.54
N SER A 76 -15.54 3.65 20.31
CA SER A 76 -16.31 4.39 21.31
C SER A 76 -15.47 4.90 22.50
N ASP A 77 -14.32 4.29 22.73
CA ASP A 77 -13.53 4.47 23.94
C ASP A 77 -12.47 5.57 23.77
N ARG A 78 -12.32 6.10 22.55
CA ARG A 78 -11.33 7.13 22.20
C ARG A 78 -11.96 8.27 21.41
N THR A 79 -11.75 9.50 21.88
CA THR A 79 -11.96 10.72 21.09
C THR A 79 -11.01 10.72 19.89
N ASP A 80 -11.48 11.24 18.76
CA ASP A 80 -10.63 11.42 17.60
C ASP A 80 -9.57 12.52 17.87
N PRO A 81 -8.27 12.27 17.60
CA PRO A 81 -7.22 13.27 17.82
C PRO A 81 -7.22 14.42 16.80
N PHE A 82 -7.97 14.30 15.70
CA PHE A 82 -8.09 15.30 14.64
C PHE A 82 -9.49 15.93 14.58
N ASP A 83 -10.55 15.19 14.94
CA ASP A 83 -11.94 15.66 15.00
C ASP A 83 -12.54 15.62 16.43
N ALA A 84 -11.89 16.29 17.38
CA ALA A 84 -12.44 16.44 18.72
C ALA A 84 -13.67 17.38 18.72
N PRO A 85 -14.78 17.03 19.42
CA PRO A 85 -14.89 16.03 20.49
C PRO A 85 -15.47 14.67 20.04
N HIS A 86 -15.52 14.36 18.74
CA HIS A 86 -16.18 13.17 18.23
C HIS A 86 -15.40 11.88 18.57
N GLN A 87 -16.09 10.73 18.50
CA GLN A 87 -15.47 9.42 18.66
C GLN A 87 -14.67 9.05 17.42
N ARG A 88 -13.53 8.38 17.61
CA ARG A 88 -12.63 8.03 16.51
C ARG A 88 -13.31 7.07 15.52
N GLN A 89 -13.40 7.51 14.27
CA GLN A 89 -13.87 6.68 13.16
C GLN A 89 -12.68 6.20 12.33
N ILE A 90 -12.73 4.93 11.91
CA ILE A 90 -11.70 4.28 11.11
C ILE A 90 -12.43 3.60 9.96
N GLU A 91 -12.18 4.05 8.73
CA GLU A 91 -12.64 3.29 7.57
C GLU A 91 -11.71 2.09 7.36
N ILE A 92 -12.30 0.93 7.12
CA ILE A 92 -11.61 -0.30 6.75
C ILE A 92 -12.00 -0.64 5.31
N VAL A 93 -11.00 -0.86 4.47
CA VAL A 93 -11.18 -1.41 3.12
C VAL A 93 -10.59 -2.81 3.08
N ALA A 94 -11.37 -3.79 2.63
CA ALA A 94 -10.95 -5.18 2.59
C ALA A 94 -10.82 -5.68 1.16
N TRP A 95 -9.69 -6.32 0.84
CA TRP A 95 -9.49 -7.15 -0.34
C TRP A 95 -9.46 -8.62 0.09
N TYR A 96 -10.25 -9.46 -0.56
CA TYR A 96 -10.44 -10.85 -0.14
C TYR A 96 -10.73 -11.78 -1.32
N PRO A 97 -10.57 -13.11 -1.17
CA PRO A 97 -10.92 -14.06 -2.22
C PRO A 97 -12.44 -14.12 -2.38
N ALA A 98 -12.95 -13.78 -3.57
CA ALA A 98 -14.36 -13.82 -3.90
C ALA A 98 -14.80 -15.19 -4.47
N GLY A 99 -16.11 -15.44 -4.44
CA GLY A 99 -16.71 -16.61 -5.09
C GLY A 99 -16.45 -16.65 -6.60
N ALA A 100 -16.46 -17.85 -7.20
CA ALA A 100 -16.20 -18.03 -8.62
C ALA A 100 -17.23 -17.32 -9.53
N ASP A 101 -18.45 -17.18 -9.02
CA ASP A 101 -19.58 -16.51 -9.67
C ASP A 101 -19.59 -14.98 -9.47
N ALA A 102 -18.55 -14.41 -8.86
CA ALA A 102 -18.34 -12.97 -8.78
C ALA A 102 -18.04 -12.38 -10.17
N ARG A 103 -19.10 -12.17 -10.94
CA ARG A 103 -19.20 -11.21 -12.05
C ARG A 103 -20.03 -10.03 -11.54
N ALA A 104 -19.36 -8.98 -11.08
CA ALA A 104 -20.01 -7.77 -10.57
C ALA A 104 -19.39 -6.53 -11.25
N THR A 105 -19.76 -5.36 -10.77
CA THR A 105 -19.11 -4.10 -11.13
C THR A 105 -17.67 -4.11 -10.59
N PRO A 106 -16.65 -3.78 -11.40
CA PRO A 106 -15.29 -3.54 -10.88
C PRO A 106 -15.30 -2.46 -9.81
N ALA A 107 -14.45 -2.60 -8.79
CA ALA A 107 -14.30 -1.58 -7.77
C ALA A 107 -13.63 -0.32 -8.38
N PRO A 108 -14.11 0.91 -8.13
CA PRO A 108 -13.41 2.11 -8.60
C PRO A 108 -11.99 2.16 -8.04
N TYR A 109 -10.99 2.58 -8.84
CA TYR A 109 -9.60 2.64 -8.36
C TYR A 109 -9.45 3.55 -7.14
N LEU A 110 -9.93 4.79 -7.23
CA LEU A 110 -9.99 5.71 -6.10
C LEU A 110 -11.11 5.31 -5.14
N LEU A 111 -10.83 5.38 -3.85
CA LEU A 111 -11.75 5.03 -2.76
C LEU A 111 -12.74 6.18 -2.50
N ASP A 112 -12.23 7.41 -2.48
CA ASP A 112 -13.02 8.63 -2.23
C ASP A 112 -13.24 9.48 -3.50
N GLY A 113 -12.94 8.90 -4.67
CA GLY A 113 -12.90 9.64 -5.92
C GLY A 113 -11.72 10.62 -5.98
N LEU A 114 -11.89 11.71 -6.74
CA LEU A 114 -10.78 12.59 -7.11
C LEU A 114 -10.15 13.36 -5.94
N ASP A 115 -10.87 13.57 -4.84
CA ASP A 115 -10.36 14.34 -3.70
C ASP A 115 -9.20 13.60 -3.00
N GLU A 116 -9.17 12.27 -3.09
CA GLU A 116 -8.07 11.41 -2.62
C GLU A 116 -6.72 11.78 -3.27
N VAL A 117 -6.71 12.16 -4.54
CA VAL A 117 -5.50 12.49 -5.29
C VAL A 117 -5.25 14.00 -5.41
N ARG A 118 -6.31 14.83 -5.40
CA ARG A 118 -6.20 16.29 -5.59
C ARG A 118 -5.47 17.00 -4.46
N ASN A 119 -5.65 16.55 -3.22
CA ASN A 119 -4.89 17.07 -2.08
C ASN A 119 -3.38 16.82 -2.25
N PHE A 120 -3.00 15.60 -2.65
CA PHE A 120 -1.59 15.27 -2.95
C PHE A 120 -1.07 16.03 -4.19
N ALA A 121 -1.87 16.13 -5.24
CA ALA A 121 -1.55 16.85 -6.48
C ALA A 121 -1.29 18.35 -6.25
N SER A 122 -2.00 18.97 -5.30
CA SER A 122 -1.83 20.39 -4.95
C SER A 122 -0.39 20.75 -4.52
N LEU A 123 0.34 19.80 -3.93
CA LEU A 123 1.75 19.96 -3.53
C LEU A 123 2.68 20.19 -4.74
N PHE A 124 2.24 19.83 -5.95
CA PHE A 124 2.95 20.02 -7.22
C PHE A 124 2.42 21.23 -8.01
N GLY A 125 1.53 22.04 -7.42
CA GLY A 125 0.98 23.25 -8.05
C GLY A 125 -0.10 23.00 -9.11
N ASN A 126 -0.58 21.77 -9.28
CA ASN A 126 -1.67 21.42 -10.19
C ASN A 126 -2.57 20.35 -9.57
N ALA A 127 -3.76 20.73 -9.11
CA ALA A 127 -4.71 19.79 -8.48
C ALA A 127 -5.15 18.66 -9.43
N ALA A 128 -5.26 18.92 -10.74
CA ALA A 128 -5.73 17.94 -11.72
C ALA A 128 -4.62 16.99 -12.24
N LEU A 129 -3.39 17.08 -11.71
CA LEU A 129 -2.21 16.36 -12.20
C LEU A 129 -2.39 14.82 -12.25
N PHE A 130 -3.28 14.28 -11.42
CA PHE A 130 -3.54 12.84 -11.31
C PHE A 130 -5.02 12.47 -11.57
N ASP A 131 -5.85 13.38 -12.09
CA ASP A 131 -7.29 13.11 -12.29
C ASP A 131 -7.53 11.87 -13.19
N ASP A 132 -6.64 11.62 -14.17
CA ASP A 132 -6.71 10.46 -15.07
C ASP A 132 -6.68 9.09 -14.35
N VAL A 133 -6.12 9.00 -13.13
CA VAL A 133 -6.06 7.72 -12.41
C VAL A 133 -7.44 7.23 -11.95
N ALA A 134 -8.45 8.12 -11.90
CA ALA A 134 -9.84 7.73 -11.64
C ALA A 134 -10.41 6.80 -12.74
N MET A 135 -9.83 6.82 -13.94
CA MET A 135 -10.22 5.96 -15.06
C MET A 135 -9.55 4.58 -15.03
N LEU A 136 -8.73 4.27 -14.01
CA LEU A 136 -8.07 2.97 -13.90
C LEU A 136 -9.09 1.86 -13.60
N ALA A 137 -9.08 0.84 -14.47
CA ALA A 137 -9.77 -0.41 -14.22
C ALA A 137 -8.99 -1.23 -13.17
N THR A 138 -9.70 -1.64 -12.11
CA THR A 138 -9.22 -2.58 -11.10
C THR A 138 -9.66 -4.01 -11.46
N HIS A 139 -9.09 -5.02 -10.78
CA HIS A 139 -9.47 -6.42 -10.98
C HIS A 139 -10.45 -6.91 -9.89
N ALA A 140 -10.49 -6.24 -8.74
CA ALA A 140 -11.43 -6.50 -7.66
C ALA A 140 -12.88 -6.20 -8.04
N GLN A 141 -13.78 -7.07 -7.59
CA GLN A 141 -15.21 -6.96 -7.77
C GLN A 141 -15.83 -6.25 -6.55
N LYS A 142 -16.56 -5.15 -6.76
CA LYS A 142 -17.17 -4.40 -5.67
C LYS A 142 -18.24 -5.25 -4.96
N ASP A 143 -18.14 -5.32 -3.63
CA ASP A 143 -19.07 -5.97 -2.70
C ASP A 143 -19.43 -7.42 -3.08
N ALA A 144 -18.50 -8.12 -3.74
CA ALA A 144 -18.70 -9.49 -4.18
C ALA A 144 -18.77 -10.48 -3.00
N PRO A 145 -19.61 -11.53 -3.04
CA PRO A 145 -19.63 -12.54 -1.99
C PRO A 145 -18.26 -13.19 -1.76
N PRO A 146 -17.79 -13.31 -0.51
CA PRO A 146 -16.57 -14.05 -0.18
C PRO A 146 -16.62 -15.50 -0.68
N ARG A 147 -15.44 -16.07 -0.96
CA ARG A 147 -15.34 -17.44 -1.46
C ARG A 147 -15.91 -18.45 -0.45
N PRO A 148 -16.90 -19.30 -0.83
CA PRO A 148 -17.48 -20.29 0.06
C PRO A 148 -16.49 -21.42 0.42
N GLY A 149 -16.71 -22.06 1.56
CA GLY A 149 -15.95 -23.23 2.02
C GLY A 149 -14.54 -22.93 2.55
N ARG A 150 -14.28 -21.69 3.00
CA ARG A 150 -12.99 -21.22 3.54
C ARG A 150 -13.21 -20.42 4.82
N ASP A 151 -13.52 -21.13 5.90
CA ASP A 151 -13.86 -20.54 7.20
C ASP A 151 -12.66 -19.89 7.93
N ARG A 152 -11.44 -20.12 7.43
CA ARG A 152 -10.20 -19.51 7.92
C ARG A 152 -9.30 -19.15 6.73
N LEU A 153 -8.92 -17.88 6.65
CA LEU A 153 -7.95 -17.33 5.71
C LEU A 153 -6.90 -16.55 6.50
N PRO A 154 -5.63 -16.50 6.06
CA PRO A 154 -4.63 -15.65 6.67
C PRO A 154 -5.00 -14.18 6.50
N LEU A 155 -5.01 -13.44 7.61
CA LEU A 155 -5.33 -12.02 7.66
C LEU A 155 -4.03 -11.19 7.64
N LEU A 156 -3.98 -10.20 6.76
CA LEU A 156 -2.92 -9.20 6.70
C LEU A 156 -3.53 -7.83 6.99
N LEU A 157 -2.86 -7.04 7.83
CA LEU A 157 -3.19 -5.63 8.04
C LEU A 157 -2.19 -4.80 7.23
N PHE A 158 -2.70 -4.00 6.29
CA PHE A 158 -1.95 -3.05 5.51
C PHE A 158 -2.15 -1.63 6.07
N SER A 159 -1.09 -0.83 6.03
CA SER A 159 -1.11 0.59 6.38
C SER A 159 -0.37 1.33 5.29
N HIS A 160 -1.05 2.23 4.59
CA HIS A 160 -0.41 3.17 3.69
C HIS A 160 0.49 4.14 4.47
N GLY A 161 1.37 4.84 3.75
CA GLY A 161 2.26 5.85 4.33
C GLY A 161 1.52 7.17 4.61
N TYR A 162 1.94 7.90 5.64
CA TYR A 162 1.44 9.26 5.87
C TYR A 162 1.63 10.13 4.62
N THR A 163 0.63 10.94 4.26
CA THR A 163 0.51 11.72 3.00
C THR A 163 0.48 10.94 1.67
N SER A 164 0.50 9.60 1.69
CA SER A 164 0.33 8.81 0.46
C SER A 164 -1.15 8.67 0.08
N VAL A 165 -1.42 8.44 -1.20
CA VAL A 165 -2.75 8.10 -1.75
C VAL A 165 -3.07 6.65 -1.35
N PRO A 166 -4.10 6.36 -0.54
CA PRO A 166 -4.42 5.00 -0.10
C PRO A 166 -4.54 3.98 -1.25
N SER A 167 -5.24 4.33 -2.33
CA SER A 167 -5.40 3.46 -3.52
C SER A 167 -4.10 3.09 -4.24
N SER A 168 -2.97 3.76 -3.95
CA SER A 168 -1.68 3.44 -4.57
C SER A 168 -1.22 1.99 -4.37
N ALA A 169 -1.68 1.32 -3.31
CA ALA A 169 -1.35 -0.07 -3.03
C ALA A 169 -2.21 -1.10 -3.79
N THR A 170 -3.28 -0.69 -4.49
CA THR A 170 -4.33 -1.59 -5.03
C THR A 170 -3.79 -2.83 -5.73
N ALA A 171 -2.81 -2.69 -6.64
CA ALA A 171 -2.24 -3.84 -7.37
C ALA A 171 -1.62 -4.92 -6.44
N LEU A 172 -0.98 -4.50 -5.35
CA LEU A 172 -0.41 -5.42 -4.34
C LEU A 172 -1.52 -6.09 -3.52
N LEU A 173 -2.52 -5.32 -3.09
CA LEU A 173 -3.61 -5.83 -2.25
C LEU A 173 -4.50 -6.82 -3.02
N GLU A 174 -4.75 -6.55 -4.30
CA GLU A 174 -5.42 -7.49 -5.22
C GLU A 174 -4.58 -8.75 -5.48
N ASP A 175 -3.27 -8.65 -5.72
CA ASP A 175 -2.42 -9.82 -5.91
C ASP A 175 -2.38 -10.70 -4.65
N LEU A 176 -2.25 -10.12 -3.46
CA LEU A 176 -2.34 -10.84 -2.18
C LEU A 176 -3.72 -11.54 -2.02
N ALA A 177 -4.81 -10.84 -2.28
CA ALA A 177 -6.15 -11.42 -2.19
C ALA A 177 -6.35 -12.57 -3.19
N SER A 178 -5.84 -12.43 -4.42
CA SER A 178 -5.90 -13.48 -5.45
C SER A 178 -5.14 -14.75 -5.07
N ARG A 179 -4.15 -14.65 -4.18
CA ARG A 179 -3.38 -15.78 -3.61
C ARG A 179 -4.02 -16.43 -2.38
N GLY A 180 -5.12 -15.87 -1.86
CA GLY A 180 -5.87 -16.45 -0.74
C GLY A 180 -5.72 -15.73 0.60
N TYR A 181 -5.16 -14.52 0.63
CA TYR A 181 -5.13 -13.68 1.84
C TYR A 181 -6.41 -12.84 1.96
N VAL A 182 -6.82 -12.53 3.18
CA VAL A 182 -7.68 -11.36 3.43
C VAL A 182 -6.75 -10.22 3.83
N VAL A 183 -6.85 -9.09 3.14
CA VAL A 183 -6.05 -7.90 3.43
C VAL A 183 -6.99 -6.79 3.85
N LEU A 184 -6.78 -6.24 5.04
CA LEU A 184 -7.49 -5.06 5.53
C LEU A 184 -6.55 -3.87 5.46
N GLU A 185 -6.96 -2.80 4.80
CA GLU A 185 -6.35 -1.48 4.93
C GLU A 185 -7.18 -0.66 5.91
N HIS A 186 -6.51 0.03 6.83
CA HIS A 186 -7.14 1.04 7.67
C HIS A 186 -6.89 2.44 7.09
N ARG A 187 -7.89 3.31 7.20
CA ARG A 187 -7.84 4.70 6.78
C ARG A 187 -8.39 5.56 7.92
N ALA A 188 -7.78 6.72 8.14
CA ALA A 188 -8.38 7.73 9.00
C ALA A 188 -9.57 8.33 8.27
N SER A 189 -10.74 8.40 8.92
CA SER A 189 -11.84 9.24 8.45
C SER A 189 -11.42 10.71 8.51
N VAL A 190 -11.83 11.51 7.52
CA VAL A 190 -11.48 12.93 7.34
C VAL A 190 -12.74 13.77 7.38
#